data_AF-E9RTH5-F1
#
_entry.id   AF-E9RTH5-F1
#
_cell.length_a   1.000
_cell.length_b   1.000
_cell.length_c   1.000
_cell.angle_alpha   90.00
_cell.angle_beta   90.00
_cell.angle_gamma   90.00
#
_symmetry.space_group_name_H-M   'P 1'
#
loop_
_entity.id
_entity.type
_entity.pdbx_description
1 polymer ?
#
loop_
_entity_poly.entity_id
_entity_poly.type
_entity_poly.pdbx_seq_one_letter_code
_entity_poly.pdbx_strand_id
1 'polypeptide(L)' 'MNLDVLIEQIKYLYIDATEIGFDSIVIAIDTDLGNTYHINDTEEGFQCDLFDYVFDDLDDIVFQLYDEMQGNVVDIRIE' A
#
# COMPACT_ATOMS: atom_id res chain seq x y z
N MET A 1 -7.98 11.08 -3.71
CA MET A 1 -7.77 10.92 -2.25
C MET A 1 -6.56 11.78 -1.87
N ASN A 2 -6.50 12.36 -0.68
CA ASN A 2 -5.25 13.02 -0.23
C ASN A 2 -4.35 12.01 0.50
N LEU A 3 -3.08 12.36 0.70
CA LEU A 3 -2.08 11.46 1.28
C LEU A 3 -2.46 10.98 2.69
N ASP A 4 -2.91 11.88 3.57
CA ASP A 4 -3.25 11.52 4.95
C ASP A 4 -4.35 10.45 5.01
N VAL A 5 -5.42 10.63 4.21
CA VAL A 5 -6.52 9.65 4.13
C VAL A 5 -6.05 8.33 3.53
N LEU A 6 -5.14 8.36 2.56
CA LEU A 6 -4.57 7.15 1.97
C LEU A 6 -3.79 6.34 3.00
N ILE A 7 -2.91 6.99 3.75
CA ILE A 7 -2.11 6.36 4.82
C ILE A 7 -3.04 5.74 5.88
N GLU A 8 -4.05 6.49 6.33
CA GLU A 8 -4.99 6.01 7.35
C GLU A 8 -5.78 4.78 6.86
N GLN A 9 -6.24 4.78 5.61
CA GLN A 9 -6.99 3.65 5.05
C GLN A 9 -6.12 2.40 4.88
N ILE A 10 -4.90 2.56 4.34
CA ILE A 10 -3.94 1.47 4.17
C ILE A 10 -3.62 0.84 5.53
N LYS A 11 -3.33 1.66 6.54
CA LYS A 11 -3.06 1.18 7.90
C LYS A 11 -4.25 0.45 8.51
N TYR A 12 -5.45 0.98 8.34
CA TYR A 12 -6.66 0.35 8.86
C TYR A 12 -6.86 -1.05 8.26
N LEU A 13 -6.76 -1.18 6.93
CA LEU A 13 -6.88 -2.46 6.24
C LEU A 13 -5.76 -3.44 6.61
N TYR A 14 -4.54 -2.94 6.74
CA TYR A 14 -3.39 -3.74 7.15
C TYR A 14 -3.55 -4.27 8.58
N ILE A 15 -3.95 -3.41 9.53
CA ILE A 15 -4.21 -3.84 10.92
C ILE A 15 -5.32 -4.88 10.96
N ASP A 16 -6.43 -4.68 10.23
CA ASP A 16 -7.51 -5.67 10.16
C ASP A 16 -7.02 -7.02 9.59
N ALA A 17 -6.23 -7.00 8.51
CA ALA A 17 -5.64 -8.21 7.94
C ALA A 17 -4.68 -8.94 8.90
N THR A 18 -3.80 -8.19 9.58
CA THR A 18 -2.90 -8.78 10.59
C THR A 18 -3.67 -9.37 11.77
N GLU A 19 -4.77 -8.76 12.21
CA GLU A 19 -5.63 -9.28 13.29
C GLU A 19 -6.40 -10.54 12.86
N ILE A 20 -6.80 -10.64 11.59
CA ILE A 20 -7.39 -11.86 11.01
C ILE A 20 -6.36 -12.99 10.91
N GLY A 21 -5.06 -12.65 10.83
CA GLY A 21 -3.96 -13.61 10.79
C GLY A 21 -3.69 -14.17 9.40
N PHE A 22 -3.76 -13.32 8.36
CA PHE A 22 -3.33 -13.71 7.01
C PHE A 22 -1.85 -14.11 6.99
N ASP A 23 -1.51 -15.20 6.29
CA ASP A 23 -0.13 -15.69 6.14
C ASP A 23 0.73 -14.78 5.24
N SER A 24 0.10 -14.00 4.36
CA SER A 24 0.72 -13.04 3.46
C SER A 24 -0.27 -11.91 3.21
N ILE A 25 0.22 -10.66 3.24
CA ILE A 25 -0.61 -9.46 3.06
C ILE A 25 -0.05 -8.68 1.87
N VAL A 26 -0.88 -8.53 0.85
CA VAL A 26 -0.60 -7.63 -0.27
C VAL A 26 -1.64 -6.53 -0.30
N ILE A 27 -1.20 -5.28 -0.29
CA ILE A 27 -2.07 -4.10 -0.35
C ILE A 27 -2.08 -3.63 -1.81
N ALA A 28 -3.22 -3.80 -2.48
CA ALA A 28 -3.42 -3.36 -3.85
C ALA A 28 -4.13 -2.00 -3.87
N ILE A 29 -3.56 -1.04 -4.61
CA ILE A 29 -4.04 0.33 -4.73
C ILE A 29 -4.37 0.60 -6.19
N ASP A 30 -5.66 0.72 -6.50
CA ASP A 30 -6.13 0.98 -7.86
C ASP A 30 -6.24 2.48 -8.14
N THR A 31 -5.88 2.88 -9.35
CA THR A 31 -6.08 4.26 -9.83
C THR A 31 -7.12 4.37 -10.93
N ASP A 32 -7.68 5.57 -11.09
CA ASP A 32 -8.63 5.91 -12.15
C ASP A 32 -8.06 5.77 -13.57
N LEU A 33 -6.74 5.63 -13.71
CA LEU A 33 -6.05 5.36 -14.98
C LEU A 33 -5.88 3.87 -15.28
N GLY A 34 -6.39 2.99 -14.42
CA GLY A 34 -6.30 1.54 -14.58
C GLY A 34 -4.93 0.96 -14.21
N ASN A 35 -4.10 1.73 -13.50
CA ASN A 35 -2.90 1.18 -12.86
C ASN A 35 -3.28 0.60 -11.50
N THR A 36 -2.61 -0.48 -11.12
CA THR A 36 -2.67 -1.04 -9.77
C THR A 36 -1.26 -1.14 -9.24
N TYR A 37 -1.01 -0.57 -8.07
CA TYR A 37 0.25 -0.66 -7.35
C TYR A 37 0.11 -1.64 -6.20
N HIS A 38 1.15 -2.41 -5.91
CA HIS A 38 1.12 -3.43 -4.86
C HIS A 38 2.19 -3.14 -3.82
N ILE A 39 1.79 -3.13 -2.55
CA ILE A 39 2.70 -3.11 -1.41
C ILE A 39 2.63 -4.48 -0.74
N ASN A 40 3.75 -5.19 -0.72
CA ASN A 40 3.88 -6.50 -0.11
C ASN A 40 4.46 -6.32 1.31
N ASP A 41 3.81 -6.95 2.29
CA ASP A 41 4.40 -7.16 3.60
C ASP A 41 5.38 -8.35 3.54
N THR A 42 6.64 -8.12 3.87
CA THR A 42 7.72 -9.10 3.81
C THR A 42 8.48 -9.15 5.14
N GLU A 43 9.27 -10.21 5.36
CA GLU A 43 10.08 -10.32 6.58
C GLU A 43 11.10 -9.17 6.75
N GLU A 44 11.49 -8.51 5.66
CA GLU A 44 12.45 -7.40 5.67
C GLU A 44 11.78 -6.02 5.76
N GLY A 45 10.44 -5.95 5.68
CA GLY A 45 9.66 -4.70 5.65
C GLY A 45 8.68 -4.65 4.48
N PHE A 46 8.30 -3.44 4.06
CA PHE A 46 7.33 -3.23 2.99
C PHE A 46 7.99 -2.99 1.63
N GLN A 47 7.56 -3.73 0.61
CA GLN A 47 8.08 -3.60 -0.75
C GLN A 47 6.98 -3.24 -1.76
N CYS A 48 7.20 -2.16 -2.53
CA CYS A 48 6.34 -1.80 -3.64
C CYS A 48 6.86 -2.37 -4.96
N ASP A 49 5.98 -2.82 -5.85
CA ASP A 49 6.31 -3.23 -7.22
C ASP A 49 6.99 -2.13 -8.07
N LEU A 50 6.81 -0.87 -7.70
CA LEU A 50 7.47 0.27 -8.33
C LEU A 50 8.93 0.48 -7.88
N PHE A 51 9.32 -0.04 -6.72
CA PHE A 51 10.60 0.26 -6.07
C PHE A 51 11.48 -0.99 -5.92
N ASP A 52 12.77 -0.87 -6.25
CA ASP A 52 13.76 -1.96 -6.12
C ASP A 52 14.34 -2.09 -4.69
N TYR A 53 13.67 -1.56 -3.68
CA TYR A 53 14.11 -1.56 -2.28
C TYR A 53 12.92 -1.64 -1.31
N VAL A 54 13.24 -1.91 -0.05
CA VAL A 54 12.30 -2.14 1.04
C VAL A 54 12.24 -0.92 1.97
N PHE A 55 11.06 -0.68 2.55
CA PHE A 55 10.78 0.38 3.50
C PHE A 55 10.48 -0.20 4.88
N ASP A 56 10.85 0.53 5.93
CA ASP A 56 10.65 0.08 7.32
C ASP A 56 9.18 0.17 7.77
N ASP A 57 8.40 1.11 7.22
CA ASP A 57 7.00 1.31 7.58
C ASP A 57 6.09 1.71 6.40
N LEU A 58 4.78 1.62 6.65
CA LEU A 58 3.74 1.95 5.68
C LEU A 58 3.66 3.45 5.37
N ASP A 59 4.07 4.33 6.28
CA ASP A 59 4.00 5.77 6.05
C ASP A 59 5.01 6.18 4.97
N ASP A 60 6.26 5.72 5.08
CA ASP A 60 7.34 6.06 4.17
C ASP A 60 7.09 5.54 2.75
N ILE A 61 6.69 4.28 2.62
CA ILE A 61 6.39 3.68 1.32
C ILE A 61 5.17 4.34 0.66
N VAL A 62 4.11 4.64 1.41
CA VAL A 62 2.91 5.28 0.87
C VAL A 62 3.17 6.73 0.53
N PHE A 63 3.96 7.45 1.35
CA PHE A 63 4.40 8.81 1.04
C PHE A 63 5.11 8.87 -0.30
N GLN A 64 6.08 7.98 -0.51
CA GLN A 64 6.86 7.97 -1.74
C GLN A 64 6.05 7.46 -2.94
N LEU A 65 5.23 6.43 -2.75
CA LEU A 65 4.33 5.93 -3.79
C LEU A 65 3.34 7.02 -4.23
N TYR A 66 2.82 7.83 -3.31
CA TYR A 66 1.87 8.89 -3.63
C TYR A 66 2.44 10.00 -4.52
N ASP A 67 3.75 10.28 -4.43
CA ASP A 67 4.42 11.26 -5.30
C ASP A 67 4.65 10.70 -6.72
N GLU A 68 4.96 9.40 -6.82
CA GLU A 68 5.29 8.74 -8.09
C GLU A 68 4.05 8.19 -8.83
N MET A 69 2.97 7.87 -8.10
CA MET A 69 1.79 7.22 -8.66
C MET A 69 1.10 8.09 -9.73
N GLN A 70 0.60 7.43 -10.76
CA GLN A 70 -0.12 8.07 -11.85
C GLN A 70 -1.62 7.82 -11.69
N GLY A 71 -2.37 8.92 -11.59
CA GLY A 71 -3.82 8.90 -11.42
C GLY A 71 -4.26 9.18 -9.98
N ASN A 72 -5.57 9.19 -9.76
CA ASN A 72 -6.15 9.28 -8.43
C ASN A 72 -6.46 7.89 -7.90
N VAL A 73 -6.18 7.63 -6.62
CA VAL A 73 -6.64 6.41 -5.95
C VAL A 73 -8.17 6.34 -5.99
N VAL A 74 -8.69 5.22 -6.48
CA VAL A 74 -10.12 4.90 -6.54
C VAL A 74 -10.53 3.78 -5.60
N ASP A 75 -9.62 2.83 -5.32
CA ASP A 75 -9.88 1.70 -4.44
C ASP A 75 -8.60 1.20 -3.76
N ILE A 76 -8.75 0.59 -2.59
CA ILE A 76 -7.68 -0.03 -1.82
C ILE A 76 -8.21 -1.34 -1.23
N ARG A 77 -7.47 -2.44 -1.44
CA ARG A 77 -7.87 -3.77 -0.97
C ARG A 77 -6.68 -4.59 -0.47
N ILE A 78 -6.98 -5.59 0.36
CA ILE A 78 -6.03 -6.63 0.77
C ILE A 78 -6.23 -7.85 -0.13
N GLU A 79 -5.13 -8.43 -0.61
CA GLU A 79 -5.05 -9.65 -1.42
C GLU A 79 -4.24 -10.75 -0.72
#